data_AF-A0A8T7HJA6-F1
#
_entry.id   AF-A0A8T7HJA6-F1
#
_cell.length_a   1.000
_cell.length_b   1.000
_cell.length_c   1.000
_cell.angle_alpha   90.00
_cell.angle_beta   90.00
_cell.angle_gamma   90.00
#
_symmetry.space_group_name_H-M   'P 1'
#
loop_
_entity.id
_entity.type
_entity.pdbx_description
1 polymer ?
#
loop_
_entity_poly.entity_id
_entity_poly.type
_entity_poly.pdbx_seq_one_letter_code
_entity_poly.pdbx_strand_id
1 'polypeptide(L)' 'MKEKNKSINAYITFSQLDDSISDGKLSGKTIAVKDTISTAGLRTTCASKMLENYVPPYDAHAV' A
#
# COMPACT_ATOMS: atom_id res chain seq x y z
N MET A 1 1.00 -6.72 -12.48
CA MET A 1 2.03 -6.37 -11.48
C MET A 1 2.45 -7.57 -10.63
N LYS A 2 1.51 -8.33 -10.04
CA LYS A 2 1.81 -9.51 -9.22
C LYS A 2 2.75 -10.53 -9.88
N GLU A 3 2.55 -10.84 -11.17
CA GLU A 3 3.43 -11.79 -11.89
C GLU A 3 4.87 -11.28 -11.99
N LYS A 4 5.07 -10.04 -12.43
CA LYS A 4 6.41 -9.42 -12.49
C LYS A 4 7.05 -9.34 -11.10
N ASN A 5 6.27 -9.15 -10.04
CA ASN A 5 6.81 -9.09 -8.68
C ASN A 5 7.51 -10.39 -8.25
N LYS A 6 7.19 -11.54 -8.85
CA LYS A 6 7.86 -12.81 -8.55
C LYS A 6 9.37 -12.77 -8.87
N SER A 7 9.79 -11.97 -9.85
CA SER A 7 11.21 -11.86 -10.21
C SER A 7 11.92 -10.67 -9.56
N ILE A 8 11.22 -9.54 -9.37
CA ILE A 8 11.84 -8.31 -8.84
C ILE A 8 11.64 -8.09 -7.33
N ASN A 9 10.64 -8.74 -6.73
CA ASN A 9 10.30 -8.64 -5.31
C ASN A 9 10.23 -7.20 -4.77
N ALA A 10 9.58 -6.30 -5.51
CA ALA A 10 9.46 -4.88 -5.19
C ALA A 10 8.32 -4.53 -4.22
N TYR A 11 7.30 -5.38 -4.11
CA TYR A 11 6.10 -5.11 -3.32
C TYR A 11 5.97 -6.11 -2.17
N ILE A 12 5.69 -5.60 -0.97
CA ILE A 12 5.47 -6.40 0.25
C ILE A 12 3.99 -6.79 0.41
N THR A 13 3.07 -5.92 -0.01
CA THR A 13 1.62 -6.12 0.14
C THR A 13 0.90 -5.57 -1.09
N PHE A 14 -0.16 -6.27 -1.50
CA PHE A 14 -1.08 -5.83 -2.56
C PHE A 14 -2.48 -5.74 -1.96
N SER A 15 -3.05 -4.55 -1.92
CA SER A 15 -4.46 -4.32 -1.59
C SER A 15 -5.26 -4.01 -2.86
N GLN A 16 -6.56 -4.27 -2.80
CA GLN A 16 -7.52 -3.84 -3.81
C GLN A 16 -8.55 -2.99 -3.09
N LEU A 17 -8.68 -1.74 -3.52
CA LEU A 17 -9.69 -0.82 -3.01
C LEU A 17 -10.93 -0.92 -3.89
N ASP A 18 -12.09 -0.64 -3.29
CA ASP A 18 -13.34 -0.53 -4.05
C ASP A 18 -13.39 0.83 -4.73
N ASP A 19 -13.16 0.83 -6.05
CA ASP A 19 -13.16 2.04 -6.88
C ASP A 19 -14.58 2.48 -7.28
N SER A 20 -15.64 1.87 -6.73
CA SER A 20 -17.04 2.15 -7.11
C SER A 20 -17.48 3.60 -6.87
N ILE A 21 -16.71 4.39 -6.12
CA ILE A 21 -17.02 5.79 -5.79
C ILE A 21 -15.75 6.66 -5.89
N SER A 22 -15.20 6.88 -7.08
CA SER A 22 -14.25 8.00 -7.28
C SER A 22 -14.32 8.65 -8.65
N ASP A 23 -14.51 9.97 -8.68
CA ASP A 23 -14.57 10.83 -9.88
C ASP A 23 -13.31 11.73 -10.01
N GLY A 24 -12.29 11.48 -9.19
CA GLY A 24 -11.03 12.22 -9.20
C GLY A 24 -10.14 11.91 -10.41
N LYS A 25 -9.18 12.82 -10.69
CA LYS A 25 -8.24 12.68 -11.82
C LYS A 25 -7.39 11.39 -11.79
N LEU A 26 -7.27 10.76 -10.62
CA LEU A 26 -6.53 9.51 -10.42
C LEU A 26 -7.43 8.28 -10.29
N SER A 27 -8.75 8.41 -10.49
CA SER A 27 -9.71 7.30 -10.45
C SER A 27 -9.28 6.16 -11.38
N GLY A 28 -9.37 4.93 -10.88
CA GLY A 28 -8.98 3.70 -11.58
C GLY A 28 -7.48 3.56 -11.86
N LYS A 29 -6.62 4.40 -11.27
CA LYS A 29 -5.15 4.27 -11.37
C LYS A 29 -4.60 3.50 -10.19
N THR A 30 -3.75 2.52 -10.47
CA THR A 30 -2.98 1.82 -9.43
C THR A 30 -1.76 2.65 -9.03
N ILE A 31 -1.58 2.85 -7.72
CA ILE A 31 -0.42 3.52 -7.15
C ILE A 31 0.39 2.57 -6.26
N ALA A 32 1.66 2.89 -6.07
CA ALA A 32 2.55 2.20 -5.15
C ALA A 32 2.95 3.17 -4.04
N VAL A 33 2.84 2.74 -2.78
CA VAL A 33 3.25 3.52 -1.61
C VAL A 33 4.44 2.82 -0.98
N LYS A 34 5.50 3.59 -0.68
CA LYS A 34 6.67 3.04 0.02
C LYS A 34 6.23 2.56 1.40
N ASP A 35 6.65 1.35 1.80
CA ASP A 35 6.25 0.69 3.06
C ASP A 35 6.84 1.32 4.33
N THR A 36 7.15 2.62 4.28
CA THR A 36 7.49 3.47 5.42
C THR A 36 6.43 4.56 5.64
N ILE A 37 5.38 4.60 4.82
CA ILE A 37 4.29 5.58 4.87
C ILE A 37 3.06 4.85 5.43
N SER A 38 2.44 5.43 6.46
CA SER A 38 1.26 4.84 7.11
C SER A 38 0.07 4.77 6.17
N THR A 39 -0.52 3.58 6.08
CA THR A 39 -1.76 3.29 5.37
C THR A 39 -2.73 2.60 6.34
N ALA A 40 -3.88 3.22 6.60
CA ALA A 40 -4.84 2.74 7.60
C ALA A 40 -5.35 1.34 7.25
N GLY A 41 -5.36 0.44 8.24
CA GLY A 41 -5.87 -0.92 8.06
C GLY A 41 -5.00 -1.84 7.18
N LEU A 42 -3.90 -1.32 6.61
CA LEU A 42 -2.88 -2.10 5.92
C LEU A 42 -1.61 -2.13 6.77
N ARG A 43 -0.83 -3.19 6.62
CA ARG A 43 0.40 -3.35 7.40
C ARG A 43 1.49 -2.42 6.84
N THR A 44 2.20 -1.70 7.70
CA THR A 44 3.36 -0.88 7.34
C THR A 44 4.58 -1.36 8.09
N THR A 45 5.53 -1.99 7.40
CA THR A 45 6.62 -2.73 8.08
C THR A 45 7.91 -1.94 8.24
N CYS A 46 8.07 -0.84 7.48
CA CYS A 46 9.33 -0.13 7.33
C CYS A 46 10.51 -1.04 6.94
N ALA A 47 10.23 -2.19 6.32
CA ALA A 47 11.19 -3.26 6.07
C ALA A 47 11.95 -3.73 7.33
N SER A 48 11.32 -3.65 8.51
CA SER A 48 11.92 -4.00 9.81
C SER A 48 11.10 -5.05 10.54
N LYS A 49 11.79 -6.04 11.13
CA LYS A 49 11.17 -7.05 12.00
C LYS A 49 10.46 -6.45 13.21
N MET A 50 10.95 -5.30 13.71
CA MET A 50 10.33 -4.61 14.83
C MET A 50 8.87 -4.18 14.55
N LEU A 51 8.56 -3.89 13.28
CA LEU A 51 7.25 -3.40 12.84
C LEU A 51 6.57 -4.40 11.91
N GLU A 52 7.01 -5.67 11.88
CA GLU A 52 6.52 -6.63 10.90
C GLU A 52 5.01 -6.85 10.95
N ASN A 53 4.37 -6.62 12.12
CA ASN A 53 2.93 -6.77 12.36
C ASN A 53 2.23 -5.43 12.67
N TYR A 54 2.89 -4.29 12.47
CA TYR A 54 2.30 -2.98 12.74
C TYR A 54 1.23 -2.63 11.70
N VAL A 55 0.04 -2.28 12.18
CA VAL A 55 -1.07 -1.75 11.39
C VAL A 55 -1.35 -0.33 11.86
N PRO A 56 -1.07 0.71 11.04
CA PRO A 56 -1.31 2.09 11.42
C PRO A 56 -2.80 2.36 11.65
N PRO A 57 -3.14 3.23 12.63
CA PRO A 57 -4.53 3.63 12.89
C PRO A 57 -4.99 4.80 11.99
N TYR A 58 -4.16 5.27 11.06
CA TYR A 58 -4.44 6.40 10.17
C TYR A 58 -3.71 6.29 8.83
N ASP A 59 -4.22 6.98 7.82
CA ASP A 59 -3.52 7.27 6.56
C ASP A 59 -2.64 8.52 6.73
N ALA A 60 -1.39 8.42 6.31
CA ALA A 60 -0.52 9.60 6.25
C ALA A 60 -1.13 10.64 5.30
N HIS A 61 -0.92 11.94 5.55
CA HIS A 61 -1.51 13.02 4.74
C HIS A 61 -1.28 12.93 3.22
N ALA A 62 -0.22 12.24 2.78
CA ALA A 62 0.11 12.06 1.37
C ALA A 62 -0.61 10.88 0.68
N VAL A 63 -1.34 10.06 1.45
CA VAL A 63 -2.16 8.93 0.98
C VAL A 63 -3.60 9.40 0.91
#